data_AF-A0A6S7I8H7-F1
#
_entry.id   AF-A0A6S7I8H7-F1
#
_cell.length_a   1.000
_cell.length_b   1.000
_cell.length_c   1.000
_cell.angle_alpha   90.00
_cell.angle_beta   90.00
_cell.angle_gamma   90.00
#
_symmetry.space_group_name_H-M   'P 1'
#
loop_
_entity.id
_entity.type
_entity.pdbx_description
1 polymer ?
#
loop_
_entity_poly.entity_id
_entity_poly.type
_entity_poly.pdbx_seq_one_letter_code
_entity_poly.pdbx_strand_id
1 'polypeptide(L)'
;MKISLRSENVRKSVLVLVLIAVQWLTAEGKLSFCSKSKEGNHTLYRKASGDDGVLICVRKSGQYVWNFLDGSSTIGENFNPAKDCSDIVDNFPEVKDGFYWIKDNKGKLSKAWCDTHTDGGGFLLMGMKESPVTWNVPSNESPVDPLGPPHWSSKFGDVNVQDFAIQISTTKNFEDTKAHWSYRLKANRALGNLFGVGSGGCTDFHSGIGNVSYIKDILTETVVTAKFNCSKFGSNTDPNLGWGRMNYCFRNKCPKGYAFFKGVPFRLDNHGSFSYSASSEFSGITHDATAFVGCVAGKCCACFGTKGGRGHYCSRKCKAVNGGTIITGKVYVWFWIRTRMPKRLWKRCMEFKMKTEAGKSETYYIDRMTGTAHKGTCSEQFQAFLNEGTLVVKNKESLNNIPSVPGLLSYREDNEKLYVKKGNKWDAIGSENETKNLVMTEVTHLEKNLADQKKIQGARTQNLESSINKRLTQLEQHLKARLKKIEGKVPYTGRWPSGSYCILANGKCPSGFSRSHGYMKAIKMYTTNSAYMKQVYFGDSKIMCHDSCRGWGDLVITACCK
;
A
#
# COMPACT_ATOMS: atom_id res chain seq x y z
N MET A 1 28.05 -50.53 30.86
CA MET A 1 27.10 -49.52 30.35
C MET A 1 27.66 -48.14 30.65
N LYS A 2 28.31 -47.50 29.66
CA LYS A 2 28.81 -46.11 29.74
C LYS A 2 28.55 -45.50 28.37
N ILE A 3 27.57 -44.60 28.31
CA ILE A 3 27.21 -43.89 27.07
C ILE A 3 27.96 -42.57 27.07
N SER A 4 28.73 -42.37 26.00
CA SER A 4 29.42 -41.14 25.61
C SER A 4 28.45 -40.25 24.84
N LEU A 5 28.39 -38.97 25.17
CA LEU A 5 27.86 -37.93 24.27
C LEU A 5 28.82 -36.74 24.24
N ARG A 6 29.54 -36.62 23.12
CA ARG A 6 30.32 -35.44 22.70
C ARG A 6 29.38 -34.27 22.41
N SER A 7 29.63 -33.13 23.04
CA SER A 7 28.94 -31.85 22.79
C SER A 7 29.90 -30.85 22.12
N GLU A 8 30.13 -31.02 20.81
CA GLU A 8 30.80 -30.01 19.95
C GLU A 8 29.79 -29.08 19.25
N ASN A 9 28.49 -29.40 19.27
CA ASN A 9 27.47 -28.62 18.56
C ASN A 9 26.92 -27.40 19.34
N VAL A 10 27.12 -27.35 20.66
CA VAL A 10 26.62 -26.23 21.48
C VAL A 10 27.56 -25.00 21.38
N ARG A 11 28.88 -25.20 21.24
CA ARG A 11 29.83 -24.09 21.11
C ARG A 11 29.76 -23.38 19.75
N LYS A 12 29.42 -24.08 18.66
CA LYS A 12 29.23 -23.43 17.34
C LYS A 12 27.96 -22.58 17.28
N SER A 13 26.90 -22.99 17.98
CA SER A 13 25.62 -22.26 17.97
C SER A 13 25.69 -20.94 18.74
N VAL A 14 26.42 -20.90 19.87
CA VAL A 14 26.63 -19.67 20.64
C VAL A 14 27.58 -18.72 19.92
N LEU A 15 28.61 -19.23 19.23
CA LEU A 15 29.53 -18.36 18.45
C LEU A 15 28.85 -17.74 17.23
N VAL A 16 27.92 -18.46 16.57
CA VAL A 16 27.13 -17.93 15.44
C VAL A 16 26.11 -16.89 15.92
N LEU A 17 25.47 -17.08 17.07
CA LEU A 17 24.56 -16.08 17.66
C LEU A 17 25.29 -14.82 18.13
N VAL A 18 26.51 -14.95 18.66
CA VAL A 18 27.35 -13.80 19.02
C VAL A 18 27.90 -13.08 17.79
N LEU A 19 28.24 -13.79 16.70
CA LEU A 19 28.63 -13.14 15.43
C LEU A 19 27.47 -12.42 14.73
N ILE A 20 26.25 -12.97 14.81
CA ILE A 20 25.04 -12.29 14.34
C ILE A 20 24.76 -11.06 15.22
N ALA A 21 24.92 -11.14 16.54
CA ALA A 21 24.71 -10.00 17.44
C ALA A 21 25.84 -8.95 17.41
N VAL A 22 27.06 -9.30 16.98
CA VAL A 22 28.16 -8.32 16.82
C VAL A 22 28.03 -7.53 15.52
N GLN A 23 27.28 -8.03 14.52
CA GLN A 23 26.86 -7.24 13.35
C GLN A 23 25.72 -6.25 13.65
N TRP A 24 25.14 -6.29 14.84
CA TRP A 24 23.99 -5.46 15.25
C TRP A 24 24.33 -4.08 15.81
N LEU A 25 25.60 -3.67 15.86
CA LEU A 25 25.96 -2.41 16.51
C LEU A 25 26.59 -1.32 15.63
N THR A 26 26.96 -1.57 14.38
CA THR A 26 27.43 -0.48 13.49
C THR A 26 27.25 -0.85 12.03
N ALA A 27 26.10 -0.50 11.44
CA ALA A 27 25.97 -0.53 9.99
C ALA A 27 24.87 0.44 9.52
N GLU A 28 25.23 1.72 9.35
CA GLU A 28 25.00 2.37 8.03
C GLU A 28 25.86 1.64 6.97
N GLY A 29 25.73 0.31 6.90
CA GLY A 29 26.63 -0.59 6.21
C GLY A 29 26.33 -0.47 4.74
N LYS A 30 27.32 -0.02 3.98
CA LYS A 30 27.28 0.03 2.51
C LYS A 30 26.81 -1.33 1.99
N LEU A 31 25.55 -1.39 1.57
CA LEU A 31 25.02 -2.56 0.86
C LEU A 31 25.92 -2.80 -0.34
N SER A 32 26.62 -3.93 -0.33
CA SER A 32 27.49 -4.31 -1.43
C SER A 32 26.70 -4.54 -2.73
N PHE A 33 27.31 -4.30 -3.89
CA PHE A 33 26.65 -4.45 -5.19
C PHE A 33 26.10 -5.88 -5.39
N CYS A 34 24.92 -5.98 -6.02
CA CYS A 34 24.29 -7.25 -6.40
C CYS A 34 24.99 -7.80 -7.65
N SER A 35 25.42 -9.06 -7.59
CA SER A 35 26.23 -9.70 -8.64
C SER A 35 25.79 -11.15 -8.82
N LYS A 36 26.29 -11.81 -9.87
CA LYS A 36 26.03 -13.24 -10.12
C LYS A 36 26.32 -14.12 -8.90
N SER A 37 27.41 -13.84 -8.18
CA SER A 37 27.79 -14.58 -6.97
C SER A 37 26.85 -14.37 -5.78
N LYS A 38 25.96 -13.38 -5.84
CA LYS A 38 24.99 -13.05 -4.79
C LYS A 38 23.55 -13.29 -5.22
N GLU A 39 23.32 -13.83 -6.41
CA GLU A 39 21.98 -14.17 -6.88
C GLU A 39 21.30 -15.10 -5.87
N GLY A 40 20.10 -14.73 -5.42
CA GLY A 40 19.35 -15.45 -4.39
C GLY A 40 19.75 -15.14 -2.94
N ASN A 41 20.79 -14.34 -2.69
CA ASN A 41 21.15 -13.93 -1.34
C ASN A 41 20.16 -12.91 -0.78
N HIS A 42 19.88 -13.03 0.51
CA HIS A 42 18.99 -12.15 1.26
C HIS A 42 19.78 -11.35 2.30
N THR A 43 19.45 -10.07 2.46
CA THR A 43 20.09 -9.21 3.46
C THR A 43 19.05 -8.28 4.08
N LEU A 44 19.10 -8.12 5.40
CA LEU A 44 18.33 -7.09 6.11
C LEU A 44 18.88 -5.70 5.75
N TYR A 45 17.98 -4.78 5.46
CA TYR A 45 18.32 -3.44 5.03
C TYR A 45 17.36 -2.43 5.65
N ARG A 46 17.91 -1.39 6.28
CA ARG A 46 17.12 -0.27 6.78
C ARG A 46 16.85 0.71 5.64
N LYS A 47 15.59 0.79 5.23
CA LYS A 47 15.10 1.65 4.15
C LYS A 47 15.40 3.12 4.45
N ALA A 48 15.45 3.95 3.42
CA ALA A 48 15.64 5.38 3.58
C ALA A 48 14.52 6.01 4.44
N SER A 49 13.30 5.46 4.38
CA SER A 49 12.15 5.81 5.22
C SER A 49 12.37 5.56 6.72
N GLY A 50 13.31 4.69 7.08
CA GLY A 50 13.61 4.30 8.45
C GLY A 50 13.08 2.92 8.85
N ASP A 51 12.22 2.30 8.03
CA ASP A 51 11.69 0.95 8.22
C ASP A 51 12.73 -0.12 7.84
N ASP A 52 12.62 -1.31 8.45
CA ASP A 52 13.44 -2.46 8.04
C ASP A 52 12.78 -3.21 6.87
N GLY A 53 13.61 -3.72 5.96
CA GLY A 53 13.18 -4.54 4.84
C GLY A 53 14.18 -5.67 4.56
N VAL A 54 13.73 -6.71 3.84
CA VAL A 54 14.59 -7.79 3.37
C VAL A 54 14.82 -7.61 1.88
N LEU A 55 16.07 -7.43 1.47
CA LEU A 55 16.48 -7.37 0.08
C LEU A 55 16.87 -8.76 -0.43
N ILE A 56 16.52 -9.06 -1.68
CA ILE A 56 17.00 -10.21 -2.45
C ILE A 56 17.74 -9.71 -3.70
N CYS A 57 18.88 -10.32 -4.01
CA CYS A 57 19.61 -10.04 -5.24
C CYS A 57 19.09 -10.95 -6.36
N VAL A 58 18.55 -10.37 -7.43
CA VAL A 58 17.94 -11.12 -8.54
C VAL A 58 18.43 -10.61 -9.90
N ARG A 59 18.38 -11.48 -10.91
CA ARG A 59 18.70 -11.11 -12.29
C ARG A 59 17.45 -10.62 -13.02
N LYS A 60 17.44 -9.33 -13.42
CA LYS A 60 16.39 -8.72 -14.25
C LYS A 60 17.01 -8.15 -15.52
N SER A 61 16.46 -8.52 -16.68
CA SER A 61 16.93 -8.03 -18.00
C SER A 61 18.44 -8.15 -18.20
N GLY A 62 19.03 -9.25 -17.71
CA GLY A 62 20.47 -9.51 -17.81
C GLY A 62 21.35 -8.84 -16.75
N GLN A 63 20.82 -7.92 -15.93
CA GLN A 63 21.53 -7.23 -14.86
C GLN A 63 21.14 -7.77 -13.47
N TYR A 64 22.08 -7.73 -12.53
CA TYR A 64 21.84 -8.14 -11.14
C TYR A 64 21.43 -6.91 -10.32
N VAL A 65 20.23 -6.95 -9.73
CA VAL A 65 19.65 -5.84 -8.97
C VAL A 65 19.11 -6.32 -7.63
N TRP A 66 19.20 -5.44 -6.62
CA TRP A 66 18.53 -5.63 -5.35
C TRP A 66 17.05 -5.26 -5.46
N ASN A 67 16.16 -6.12 -4.95
CA ASN A 67 14.73 -5.87 -4.80
C ASN A 67 14.29 -6.19 -3.38
N PHE A 68 13.28 -5.51 -2.86
CA PHE A 68 12.66 -5.93 -1.61
C PHE A 68 11.74 -7.14 -1.82
N LEU A 69 11.74 -8.07 -0.87
CA LEU A 69 10.87 -9.26 -0.90
C LEU A 69 9.38 -8.93 -0.78
N ASP A 70 9.04 -7.81 -0.14
CA ASP A 70 7.66 -7.32 0.00
C ASP A 70 7.11 -6.70 -1.30
N GLY A 71 7.92 -6.65 -2.37
CA GLY A 71 7.55 -6.03 -3.65
C GLY A 71 7.64 -4.50 -3.67
N SER A 72 8.04 -3.86 -2.57
CA SER A 72 8.21 -2.41 -2.52
C SER A 72 9.32 -1.92 -3.46
N SER A 73 9.14 -0.71 -3.98
CA SER A 73 10.11 -0.09 -4.88
C SER A 73 11.44 0.15 -4.18
N THR A 74 12.55 -0.05 -4.91
CA THR A 74 13.89 0.30 -4.44
C THR A 74 14.33 1.70 -4.87
N ILE A 75 13.51 2.40 -5.67
CA ILE A 75 13.82 3.76 -6.11
C ILE A 75 13.85 4.70 -4.90
N GLY A 76 14.90 5.51 -4.81
CA GLY A 76 15.12 6.40 -3.67
C GLY A 76 15.92 5.75 -2.54
N GLU A 77 16.41 4.53 -2.72
CA GLU A 77 17.39 3.91 -1.82
C GLU A 77 18.83 4.24 -2.23
N ASN A 78 19.79 4.14 -1.32
CA ASN A 78 21.19 4.54 -1.60
C ASN A 78 21.77 3.82 -2.83
N PHE A 79 21.43 2.54 -2.99
CA PHE A 79 21.90 1.68 -4.09
C PHE A 79 21.06 1.81 -5.37
N ASN A 80 19.91 2.47 -5.31
CA ASN A 80 19.05 2.78 -6.46
C ASN A 80 18.44 4.19 -6.28
N PRO A 81 19.29 5.25 -6.30
CA PRO A 81 18.84 6.59 -5.98
C PRO A 81 17.98 7.15 -7.10
N ALA A 82 16.93 7.88 -6.73
CA ALA A 82 16.10 8.58 -7.69
C ALA A 82 16.82 9.79 -8.29
N LYS A 83 16.34 10.33 -9.40
CA LYS A 83 16.89 11.59 -9.95
C LYS A 83 16.57 12.79 -9.05
N ASP A 84 15.32 12.88 -8.60
CA ASP A 84 14.80 13.93 -7.73
C ASP A 84 13.53 13.43 -7.02
N CYS A 85 12.97 14.22 -6.10
CA CYS A 85 11.72 13.84 -5.43
C CYS A 85 10.54 13.64 -6.40
N SER A 86 10.56 14.29 -7.58
CA SER A 86 9.52 14.10 -8.58
C SER A 86 9.63 12.76 -9.31
N ASP A 87 10.84 12.23 -9.46
CA ASP A 87 11.11 10.89 -10.00
C ASP A 87 10.62 9.79 -9.06
N ILE A 88 10.75 9.99 -7.75
CA ILE A 88 10.17 9.09 -6.75
C ILE A 88 8.65 9.02 -6.94
N VAL A 89 8.01 10.18 -7.00
CA VAL A 89 6.57 10.31 -7.18
C VAL A 89 6.07 9.68 -8.49
N ASP A 90 6.83 9.82 -9.57
CA ASP A 90 6.44 9.28 -10.89
C ASP A 90 6.49 7.76 -10.96
N ASN A 91 7.43 7.14 -10.25
CA ASN A 91 7.66 5.71 -10.32
C ASN A 91 7.02 4.94 -9.15
N PHE A 92 6.57 5.63 -8.09
CA PHE A 92 5.95 4.99 -6.94
C PHE A 92 4.69 5.76 -6.47
N PRO A 93 3.50 5.47 -7.02
CA PRO A 93 2.29 6.27 -6.76
C PRO A 93 1.84 6.32 -5.29
N GLU A 94 2.08 5.26 -4.52
CA GLU A 94 1.74 5.13 -3.10
C GLU A 94 2.88 5.55 -2.16
N VAL A 95 3.85 6.32 -2.68
CA VAL A 95 5.01 6.73 -1.89
C VAL A 95 4.62 7.65 -0.74
N LYS A 96 5.17 7.39 0.45
CA LYS A 96 4.99 8.21 1.65
C LYS A 96 5.97 9.39 1.66
N ASP A 97 5.65 10.42 2.42
CA ASP A 97 6.62 11.47 2.72
C ASP A 97 7.77 10.87 3.54
N GLY A 98 8.99 11.37 3.35
CA GLY A 98 10.13 10.89 4.13
C GLY A 98 11.47 11.11 3.47
N PHE A 99 12.50 10.49 4.03
CA PHE A 99 13.84 10.57 3.47
C PHE A 99 14.05 9.61 2.31
N TYR A 100 14.71 10.11 1.27
CA TYR A 100 15.11 9.37 0.09
C TYR A 100 16.50 9.80 -0.39
N TRP A 101 17.17 8.90 -1.09
CA TRP A 101 18.42 9.17 -1.79
C TRP A 101 18.13 9.62 -3.21
N ILE A 102 18.63 10.82 -3.54
CA ILE A 102 18.55 11.42 -4.86
C ILE A 102 19.95 11.64 -5.45
N LYS A 103 20.02 11.68 -6.77
CA LYS A 103 21.27 11.90 -7.52
C LYS A 103 21.10 13.09 -8.44
N ASP A 104 21.85 14.16 -8.18
CA ASP A 104 21.78 15.36 -9.00
C ASP A 104 22.32 15.14 -10.42
N ASN A 105 22.16 16.14 -11.29
CA ASN A 105 22.60 16.07 -12.70
C ASN A 105 24.13 15.90 -12.86
N LYS A 106 24.93 16.17 -11.82
CA LYS A 106 26.38 15.95 -11.80
C LYS A 106 26.74 14.57 -11.23
N GLY A 107 25.73 13.79 -10.83
CA GLY A 107 25.88 12.46 -10.28
C GLY A 107 26.16 12.42 -8.77
N LYS A 108 26.06 13.55 -8.06
CA LYS A 108 26.28 13.61 -6.62
C LYS A 108 25.10 13.03 -5.88
N LEU A 109 25.37 12.03 -5.04
CA LEU A 109 24.38 11.36 -4.20
C LEU A 109 24.09 12.20 -2.94
N SER A 110 22.82 12.46 -2.67
CA SER A 110 22.35 13.21 -1.50
C SER A 110 21.10 12.58 -0.90
N LYS A 111 21.02 12.53 0.44
CA LYS A 111 19.79 12.19 1.15
C LYS A 111 18.94 13.46 1.30
N ALA A 112 17.64 13.37 1.06
CA ALA A 112 16.72 14.49 1.05
C ALA A 112 15.36 14.06 1.61
N TRP A 113 14.66 14.95 2.33
CA TRP A 113 13.26 14.73 2.68
C TRP A 113 12.37 15.14 1.51
N CYS A 114 11.54 14.22 1.02
CA CYS A 114 10.60 14.46 -0.06
C CYS A 114 9.17 14.51 0.48
N ASP A 115 8.44 15.56 0.10
CA ASP A 115 6.98 15.61 0.18
C ASP A 115 6.42 15.08 -1.14
N THR A 116 5.65 14.01 -1.02
CA THR A 116 5.14 13.22 -2.13
C THR A 116 3.65 13.43 -2.37
N HIS A 117 2.99 14.30 -1.61
CA HIS A 117 1.54 14.50 -1.65
C HIS A 117 1.14 15.92 -2.02
N THR A 118 1.75 16.92 -1.39
CA THR A 118 1.30 18.32 -1.49
C THR A 118 1.45 18.85 -2.91
N ASP A 119 0.37 19.41 -3.47
CA ASP A 119 0.33 19.90 -4.85
C ASP A 119 0.84 18.85 -5.86
N GLY A 120 0.44 17.59 -5.63
CA GLY A 120 0.85 16.43 -6.41
C GLY A 120 2.23 15.87 -6.10
N GLY A 121 2.92 16.44 -5.12
CA GLY A 121 4.20 16.00 -4.59
C GLY A 121 5.42 16.44 -5.40
N GLY A 122 6.54 15.83 -5.06
CA GLY A 122 7.84 16.02 -5.73
C GLY A 122 8.65 17.17 -5.15
N PHE A 123 8.23 17.73 -4.01
CA PHE A 123 8.96 18.76 -3.29
C PHE A 123 10.06 18.13 -2.44
N LEU A 124 11.19 18.82 -2.38
CA LEU A 124 12.33 18.51 -1.54
C LEU A 124 12.44 19.56 -0.44
N LEU A 125 12.63 19.13 0.81
CA LEU A 125 12.90 20.04 1.92
C LEU A 125 14.35 20.52 1.89
N MET A 126 14.56 21.82 1.66
CA MET A 126 15.89 22.39 1.57
C MET A 126 16.32 23.12 2.85
N GLY A 127 15.35 23.50 3.70
CA GLY A 127 15.64 24.12 4.98
C GLY A 127 14.39 24.37 5.82
N MET A 128 14.63 24.67 7.09
CA MET A 128 13.56 24.93 8.05
C MET A 128 14.03 25.88 9.17
N LYS A 129 13.09 26.62 9.78
CA LYS A 129 13.33 27.45 10.97
C LYS A 129 12.15 27.44 11.94
N GLU A 130 12.42 27.40 13.25
CA GLU A 130 11.41 27.55 14.32
C GLU A 130 11.23 29.01 14.80
N SER A 131 11.45 29.98 13.91
CA SER A 131 11.21 31.41 14.16
C SER A 131 11.13 32.15 12.83
N PRO A 132 10.60 33.39 12.77
CA PRO A 132 10.57 34.16 11.53
C PRO A 132 11.94 34.78 11.17
N VAL A 133 12.98 34.50 11.96
CA VAL A 133 14.30 35.10 11.82
C VAL A 133 15.07 34.36 10.73
N THR A 134 15.16 34.95 9.55
CA THR A 134 15.76 34.36 8.34
C THR A 134 17.28 34.54 8.27
N TRP A 135 17.81 35.61 8.87
CA TRP A 135 19.21 35.99 8.71
C TRP A 135 20.24 35.13 9.46
N ASN A 136 19.79 34.40 10.48
CA ASN A 136 20.65 33.57 11.32
C ASN A 136 20.45 32.07 11.13
N VAL A 137 19.72 31.67 10.08
CA VAL A 137 19.51 30.24 9.79
C VAL A 137 20.85 29.66 9.30
N PRO A 138 21.45 28.70 10.02
CA PRO A 138 22.74 28.15 9.65
C PRO A 138 22.62 27.34 8.36
N SER A 139 23.71 27.25 7.59
CA SER A 139 23.79 26.37 6.41
C SER A 139 24.89 25.34 6.58
N ASN A 140 24.59 24.08 6.26
CA ASN A 140 25.52 22.95 6.35
C ASN A 140 25.17 21.84 5.34
N GLU A 141 25.93 20.74 5.30
CA GLU A 141 25.75 19.65 4.32
C GLU A 141 24.82 18.52 4.78
N SER A 142 24.16 18.68 5.92
CA SER A 142 23.24 17.67 6.46
C SER A 142 21.92 17.69 5.67
N PRO A 143 21.23 16.54 5.57
CA PRO A 143 19.85 16.54 5.12
C PRO A 143 18.97 17.27 6.14
N VAL A 144 17.93 17.95 5.66
CA VAL A 144 16.99 18.67 6.52
C VAL A 144 15.88 17.72 6.92
N ASP A 145 15.69 17.55 8.22
CA ASP A 145 14.55 16.87 8.82
C ASP A 145 13.50 17.94 9.18
N PRO A 146 12.22 17.78 8.81
CA PRO A 146 11.19 18.77 9.13
C PRO A 146 10.96 18.99 10.62
N LEU A 147 11.33 18.03 11.48
CA LEU A 147 11.24 18.10 12.93
C LEU A 147 12.60 18.26 13.62
N GLY A 148 13.67 18.31 12.82
CA GLY A 148 15.05 18.44 13.28
C GLY A 148 15.48 19.86 13.63
N PRO A 149 16.79 20.08 13.85
CA PRO A 149 17.31 21.40 14.16
C PRO A 149 17.25 22.33 12.94
N PRO A 150 16.98 23.64 13.13
CA PRO A 150 16.97 24.62 12.05
C PRO A 150 18.26 24.72 11.26
N HIS A 151 18.19 24.57 9.95
CA HIS A 151 19.28 24.85 9.02
C HIS A 151 18.80 24.85 7.57
N TRP A 152 19.68 25.30 6.67
CA TRP A 152 19.66 25.06 5.24
C TRP A 152 20.60 23.90 4.89
N SER A 153 20.24 23.11 3.89
CA SER A 153 21.18 22.17 3.28
C SER A 153 21.91 22.79 2.09
N SER A 154 23.21 22.99 2.23
CA SER A 154 24.09 23.47 1.17
C SER A 154 24.34 22.44 0.07
N LYS A 155 23.88 21.18 0.24
CA LYS A 155 23.97 20.14 -0.79
C LYS A 155 23.14 20.45 -2.02
N PHE A 156 22.08 21.24 -1.87
CA PHE A 156 21.12 21.51 -2.94
C PHE A 156 21.35 22.84 -3.68
N GLY A 157 22.44 23.57 -3.37
CA GLY A 157 22.72 24.87 -3.99
C GLY A 157 22.87 24.87 -5.52
N ASP A 158 23.24 23.73 -6.11
CA ASP A 158 23.35 23.57 -7.56
C ASP A 158 22.12 22.90 -8.21
N VAL A 159 21.11 22.55 -7.41
CA VAL A 159 19.87 21.97 -7.94
C VAL A 159 19.11 23.04 -8.71
N ASN A 160 18.74 22.71 -9.95
CA ASN A 160 17.92 23.57 -10.79
C ASN A 160 16.46 23.54 -10.30
N VAL A 161 16.04 24.64 -9.69
CA VAL A 161 14.72 24.83 -9.10
C VAL A 161 13.76 25.32 -10.17
N GLN A 162 12.57 24.71 -10.20
CA GLN A 162 11.41 25.15 -10.98
C GLN A 162 10.36 25.80 -10.07
N ASP A 163 10.09 25.20 -8.91
CA ASP A 163 9.23 25.80 -7.88
C ASP A 163 10.01 25.99 -6.59
N PHE A 164 9.91 27.18 -5.99
CA PHE A 164 10.38 27.45 -4.63
C PHE A 164 9.15 27.73 -3.77
N ALA A 165 8.98 27.01 -2.66
CA ALA A 165 7.80 27.17 -1.82
C ALA A 165 8.15 27.44 -0.36
N ILE A 166 7.28 28.19 0.31
CA ILE A 166 7.38 28.52 1.72
C ILE A 166 6.10 28.10 2.40
N GLN A 167 6.26 27.38 3.51
CA GLN A 167 5.19 26.92 4.37
C GLN A 167 5.37 27.50 5.76
N ILE A 168 4.29 27.99 6.35
CA ILE A 168 4.26 28.62 7.68
C ILE A 168 3.21 27.90 8.53
N SER A 169 3.59 27.48 9.74
CA SER A 169 2.70 26.88 10.73
C SER A 169 2.93 27.44 12.13
N THR A 170 1.91 27.39 12.98
CA THR A 170 2.02 27.69 14.42
C THR A 170 2.51 26.51 15.24
N THR A 171 2.49 25.30 14.68
CA THR A 171 2.93 24.07 15.33
C THR A 171 3.89 23.27 14.44
N LYS A 172 4.49 22.21 14.99
CA LYS A 172 5.35 21.28 14.22
C LYS A 172 4.57 20.42 13.23
N ASN A 173 3.24 20.42 13.31
CA ASN A 173 2.38 19.64 12.43
C ASN A 173 2.15 20.40 11.11
N PHE A 174 2.37 19.72 9.99
CA PHE A 174 2.07 20.23 8.65
C PHE A 174 0.58 20.47 8.43
N GLU A 175 -0.30 19.74 9.10
CA GLU A 175 -1.75 19.94 8.98
C GLU A 175 -2.21 21.30 9.52
N ASP A 176 -1.44 21.89 10.43
CA ASP A 176 -1.72 23.21 11.03
C ASP A 176 -1.16 24.38 10.20
N THR A 177 -0.80 24.12 8.95
CA THR A 177 -0.26 25.14 8.04
C THR A 177 -1.23 26.31 7.88
N LYS A 178 -0.72 27.52 8.15
CA LYS A 178 -1.48 28.77 8.08
C LYS A 178 -1.30 29.50 6.76
N ALA A 179 -0.13 29.35 6.13
CA ALA A 179 0.15 29.85 4.79
C ALA A 179 1.12 28.92 4.08
N HIS A 180 0.85 28.63 2.81
CA HIS A 180 1.74 27.84 1.96
C HIS A 180 1.66 28.37 0.54
N TRP A 181 2.76 28.86 -0.02
CA TRP A 181 2.78 29.34 -1.39
C TRP A 181 4.03 28.90 -2.13
N SER A 182 3.92 28.82 -3.46
CA SER A 182 5.06 28.56 -4.35
C SER A 182 5.23 29.63 -5.40
N TYR A 183 6.49 29.98 -5.67
CA TYR A 183 6.91 30.72 -6.85
C TYR A 183 7.20 29.71 -7.96
N ARG A 184 6.38 29.71 -9.01
CA ARG A 184 6.72 29.02 -10.27
C ARG A 184 7.69 29.89 -11.04
N LEU A 185 8.91 29.43 -11.29
CA LEU A 185 9.87 30.20 -12.09
C LEU A 185 9.59 30.00 -13.59
N LYS A 186 9.73 31.05 -14.41
CA LYS A 186 9.59 30.93 -15.88
C LYS A 186 10.70 30.07 -16.49
N ALA A 187 11.90 30.16 -15.92
CA ALA A 187 13.05 29.36 -16.29
C ALA A 187 13.66 28.71 -15.05
N ASN A 188 14.04 27.44 -15.18
CA ASN A 188 14.73 26.71 -14.13
C ASN A 188 16.08 27.37 -13.87
N ARG A 189 16.48 27.48 -12.59
CA ARG A 189 17.79 28.02 -12.22
C ARG A 189 18.33 27.37 -10.96
N ALA A 190 19.65 27.35 -10.80
CA ALA A 190 20.29 26.82 -9.62
C ALA A 190 19.82 27.56 -8.34
N LEU A 191 19.54 26.82 -7.27
CA LEU A 191 19.09 27.38 -5.99
C LEU A 191 20.03 28.46 -5.43
N GLY A 192 21.34 28.26 -5.53
CA GLY A 192 22.31 29.26 -5.11
C GLY A 192 22.36 30.51 -5.99
N ASN A 193 21.57 30.56 -7.07
CA ASN A 193 21.32 31.75 -7.88
C ASN A 193 19.82 32.10 -7.88
N LEU A 194 19.08 31.69 -6.84
CA LEU A 194 17.65 31.96 -6.73
C LEU A 194 17.38 33.46 -6.70
N PHE A 195 18.21 34.20 -5.94
CA PHE A 195 18.16 35.65 -5.89
C PHE A 195 19.06 36.26 -6.96
N GLY A 196 18.61 37.31 -7.64
CA GLY A 196 19.49 38.02 -8.57
C GLY A 196 18.97 39.39 -8.97
N VAL A 197 19.91 40.30 -9.13
CA VAL A 197 19.78 41.58 -9.84
C VAL A 197 19.57 41.25 -11.33
N GLY A 198 18.54 41.82 -11.97
CA GLY A 198 18.26 41.55 -13.39
C GLY A 198 17.80 40.13 -13.71
N SER A 199 17.40 39.34 -12.70
CA SER A 199 17.00 37.93 -12.86
C SER A 199 15.64 37.72 -13.55
N GLY A 200 15.23 38.67 -14.40
CA GLY A 200 13.89 38.89 -14.98
C GLY A 200 12.89 39.30 -13.90
N GLY A 201 12.02 40.28 -14.17
CA GLY A 201 11.00 40.77 -13.20
C GLY A 201 11.54 41.58 -12.00
N CYS A 202 12.70 41.24 -11.44
CA CYS A 202 13.42 42.06 -10.45
C CYS A 202 14.39 43.02 -11.15
N THR A 203 14.23 44.34 -10.96
CA THR A 203 15.12 45.37 -11.54
C THR A 203 16.48 45.43 -10.83
N ASP A 204 17.42 46.20 -11.37
CA ASP A 204 18.78 46.32 -10.80
C ASP A 204 18.80 46.92 -9.40
N PHE A 205 17.72 47.59 -9.00
CA PHE A 205 17.54 48.20 -7.69
C PHE A 205 16.75 47.30 -6.71
N HIS A 206 16.32 46.11 -7.14
CA HIS A 206 15.41 45.23 -6.42
C HIS A 206 15.90 43.78 -6.42
N SER A 207 16.89 43.46 -5.58
CA SER A 207 17.36 42.08 -5.45
C SER A 207 16.35 41.19 -4.74
N GLY A 208 15.99 40.08 -5.38
CA GLY A 208 14.89 39.24 -4.92
C GLY A 208 14.68 37.99 -5.76
N ILE A 209 13.55 37.32 -5.54
CA ILE A 209 13.09 36.21 -6.37
C ILE A 209 12.29 36.81 -7.52
N GLY A 210 12.92 36.88 -8.70
CA GLY A 210 12.33 37.39 -9.94
C GLY A 210 11.96 36.29 -10.92
N ASN A 211 11.47 36.67 -12.10
CA ASN A 211 11.17 35.82 -13.25
C ASN A 211 10.24 34.67 -12.86
N VAL A 212 9.20 35.07 -12.16
CA VAL A 212 8.12 34.22 -11.70
C VAL A 212 7.06 34.17 -12.80
N SER A 213 6.64 32.97 -13.15
CA SER A 213 5.53 32.73 -14.07
C SER A 213 4.19 32.96 -13.38
N TYR A 214 4.05 32.44 -12.16
CA TYR A 214 2.88 32.65 -11.31
C TYR A 214 3.19 32.31 -9.84
N ILE A 215 2.34 32.80 -8.95
CA ILE A 215 2.28 32.37 -7.55
C ILE A 215 1.08 31.47 -7.36
N LYS A 216 1.29 30.33 -6.71
CA LYS A 216 0.23 29.41 -6.30
C LYS A 216 0.08 29.44 -4.79
N ASP A 217 -1.14 29.63 -4.30
CA ASP A 217 -1.50 29.29 -2.92
C ASP A 217 -1.71 27.77 -2.88
N ILE A 218 -0.83 27.08 -2.18
CA ILE A 218 -0.83 25.62 -2.10
C ILE A 218 -1.99 25.13 -1.22
N LEU A 219 -2.43 25.92 -0.24
CA LEU A 219 -3.54 25.51 0.64
C LEU A 219 -4.88 25.42 -0.11
N THR A 220 -5.07 26.25 -1.12
CA THR A 220 -6.26 26.25 -1.99
C THR A 220 -6.03 25.57 -3.33
N GLU A 221 -4.80 25.17 -3.61
CA GLU A 221 -4.34 24.68 -4.92
C GLU A 221 -4.62 25.64 -6.09
N THR A 222 -4.76 26.95 -5.82
CA THR A 222 -5.09 27.94 -6.85
C THR A 222 -3.92 28.83 -7.20
N VAL A 223 -3.77 29.15 -8.48
CA VAL A 223 -2.93 30.29 -8.90
C VAL A 223 -3.58 31.59 -8.43
N VAL A 224 -2.89 32.31 -7.56
CA VAL A 224 -3.40 33.56 -6.96
C VAL A 224 -3.00 34.78 -7.76
N THR A 225 -1.91 34.70 -8.53
CA THR A 225 -1.51 35.75 -9.49
C THR A 225 -0.52 35.22 -10.52
N ALA A 226 -0.62 35.72 -11.75
CA ALA A 226 0.37 35.55 -12.82
C ALA A 226 1.07 36.88 -13.20
N LYS A 227 0.70 37.98 -12.52
CA LYS A 227 1.26 39.32 -12.75
C LYS A 227 2.46 39.63 -11.82
N PHE A 228 2.76 38.73 -10.89
CA PHE A 228 3.82 38.93 -9.91
C PHE A 228 5.20 38.87 -10.56
N ASN A 229 6.00 39.92 -10.36
CA ASN A 229 7.31 40.09 -10.99
C ASN A 229 8.48 39.86 -10.03
N CYS A 230 8.42 40.37 -8.80
CA CYS A 230 9.57 40.33 -7.88
C CYS A 230 9.20 40.31 -6.39
N SER A 231 9.76 39.35 -5.65
CA SER A 231 9.80 39.36 -4.17
C SER A 231 11.14 39.90 -3.69
N LYS A 232 11.20 41.16 -3.26
CA LYS A 232 12.45 41.78 -2.77
C LYS A 232 12.89 41.16 -1.44
N PHE A 233 14.09 40.59 -1.43
CA PHE A 233 14.61 39.88 -0.26
C PHE A 233 15.29 40.81 0.75
N GLY A 234 16.18 41.69 0.29
CA GLY A 234 17.03 42.53 1.14
C GLY A 234 17.13 43.99 0.66
N SER A 235 17.70 44.86 1.48
CA SER A 235 17.87 46.29 1.18
C SER A 235 19.15 46.58 0.41
N ASN A 236 20.14 45.71 0.56
CA ASN A 236 21.49 45.88 0.00
C ASN A 236 21.54 45.46 -1.48
N THR A 237 22.22 46.26 -2.30
CA THR A 237 22.54 45.94 -3.70
C THR A 237 23.90 45.24 -3.85
N ASP A 238 24.76 45.31 -2.83
CA ASP A 238 26.08 44.67 -2.82
C ASP A 238 25.94 43.12 -2.85
N PRO A 239 26.60 42.43 -3.81
CA PRO A 239 26.52 40.97 -3.95
C PRO A 239 27.15 40.19 -2.78
N ASN A 240 27.94 40.83 -1.92
CA ASN A 240 28.53 40.20 -0.73
C ASN A 240 27.64 40.30 0.51
N LEU A 241 26.54 41.04 0.45
CA LEU A 241 25.61 41.28 1.56
C LEU A 241 24.20 40.77 1.23
N GLY A 242 23.38 40.56 2.27
CA GLY A 242 21.97 40.19 2.14
C GLY A 242 21.71 39.00 1.20
N TRP A 243 21.08 39.29 0.06
CA TRP A 243 20.64 38.31 -0.93
C TRP A 243 21.81 37.54 -1.57
N GLY A 244 22.92 38.20 -1.87
CA GLY A 244 24.07 37.56 -2.52
C GLY A 244 24.81 36.65 -1.54
N ARG A 245 24.84 37.03 -0.27
CA ARG A 245 25.33 36.16 0.80
C ARG A 245 24.40 34.98 1.09
N MET A 246 23.09 35.15 0.95
CA MET A 246 22.12 34.06 1.03
C MET A 246 22.35 33.02 -0.09
N ASN A 247 22.51 33.49 -1.34
CA ASN A 247 22.92 32.67 -2.48
C ASN A 247 24.21 31.88 -2.20
N TYR A 248 25.22 32.55 -1.63
CA TYR A 248 26.46 31.90 -1.21
C TYR A 248 26.20 30.80 -0.16
N CYS A 249 25.38 31.07 0.86
CA CYS A 249 25.06 30.11 1.91
C CYS A 249 24.21 28.94 1.41
N PHE A 250 23.46 29.06 0.33
CA PHE A 250 22.82 27.90 -0.30
C PHE A 250 23.81 26.93 -0.93
N ARG A 251 25.06 27.34 -1.22
CA ARG A 251 26.13 26.47 -1.72
C ARG A 251 27.20 26.13 -0.69
N ASN A 252 27.31 26.93 0.37
CA ASN A 252 28.43 26.88 1.29
C ASN A 252 27.98 26.83 2.75
N LYS A 253 28.83 26.28 3.60
CA LYS A 253 28.59 26.24 5.04
C LYS A 253 28.60 27.66 5.61
N CYS A 254 27.53 28.03 6.31
CA CYS A 254 27.38 29.31 7.00
C CYS A 254 26.89 29.05 8.43
N PRO A 255 27.78 28.82 9.42
CA PRO A 255 27.38 28.38 10.75
C PRO A 255 26.48 29.35 11.53
N LYS A 256 26.52 30.65 11.21
CA LYS A 256 25.71 31.69 11.86
C LYS A 256 24.61 32.25 10.96
N GLY A 257 24.45 31.73 9.75
CA GLY A 257 23.55 32.27 8.72
C GLY A 257 24.18 33.37 7.85
N TYR A 258 23.40 33.90 6.92
CA TYR A 258 23.92 34.78 5.87
C TYR A 258 24.27 36.19 6.35
N ALA A 259 23.73 36.67 7.46
CA ALA A 259 24.06 38.01 7.95
C ALA A 259 25.40 38.11 8.69
N PHE A 260 26.19 37.03 8.75
CA PHE A 260 27.45 36.98 9.51
C PHE A 260 28.61 36.52 8.63
N PHE A 261 29.78 37.14 8.79
CA PHE A 261 31.03 36.65 8.19
C PHE A 261 31.61 35.48 8.99
N LYS A 262 32.43 34.66 8.32
CA LYS A 262 33.14 33.55 8.97
C LYS A 262 34.16 34.12 9.95
N GLY A 263 34.10 33.69 11.21
CA GLY A 263 35.07 34.06 12.24
C GLY A 263 34.80 35.40 12.95
N VAL A 264 33.85 36.22 12.49
CA VAL A 264 33.52 37.51 13.12
C VAL A 264 32.08 37.46 13.64
N PRO A 265 31.82 37.71 14.95
CA PRO A 265 30.47 37.69 15.51
C PRO A 265 29.62 38.93 15.16
N PHE A 266 30.11 39.81 14.28
CA PHE A 266 29.41 41.02 13.87
C PHE A 266 28.32 40.72 12.83
N ARG A 267 27.13 41.28 13.06
CA ARG A 267 25.97 41.16 12.16
C ARG A 267 25.96 42.29 11.14
N LEU A 268 25.95 41.96 9.86
CA LEU A 268 26.06 42.90 8.74
C LEU A 268 24.71 43.23 8.11
N ASP A 269 23.70 42.40 8.34
CA ASP A 269 22.37 42.57 7.76
C ASP A 269 21.28 42.28 8.79
N ASN A 270 20.23 43.10 8.78
CA ASN A 270 19.03 42.95 9.60
C ASN A 270 17.75 42.93 8.73
N HIS A 271 17.91 42.65 7.44
CA HIS A 271 16.87 42.46 6.45
C HIS A 271 16.92 41.04 5.86
N GLY A 272 15.80 40.61 5.31
CA GLY A 272 15.66 39.34 4.62
C GLY A 272 14.28 38.78 4.77
N SER A 273 13.53 38.69 3.67
CA SER A 273 12.17 38.13 3.72
C SER A 273 11.76 37.43 2.45
N PHE A 274 10.87 36.46 2.62
CA PHE A 274 10.14 35.81 1.55
C PHE A 274 8.70 36.29 1.61
N SER A 275 8.14 36.71 0.47
CA SER A 275 6.79 37.27 0.44
C SER A 275 6.23 37.25 -0.98
N TYR A 276 4.92 37.31 -1.10
CA TYR A 276 4.30 37.58 -2.39
C TYR A 276 3.13 38.54 -2.22
N SER A 277 2.73 39.19 -3.30
CA SER A 277 1.47 39.91 -3.40
C SER A 277 0.64 39.30 -4.52
N ALA A 278 -0.62 38.97 -4.23
CA ALA A 278 -1.58 38.56 -5.26
C ALA A 278 -2.13 39.76 -6.04
N SER A 279 -2.09 40.97 -5.47
CA SER A 279 -2.66 42.20 -6.04
C SER A 279 -1.62 43.18 -6.60
N SER A 280 -0.33 42.93 -6.42
CA SER A 280 0.76 43.78 -6.92
C SER A 280 1.84 42.95 -7.62
N GLU A 281 2.56 43.59 -8.53
CA GLU A 281 3.71 42.99 -9.21
C GLU A 281 4.93 42.82 -8.28
N PHE A 282 4.95 43.56 -7.16
CA PHE A 282 6.07 43.60 -6.23
C PHE A 282 5.64 43.27 -4.80
N SER A 283 6.52 42.59 -4.07
CA SER A 283 6.42 42.43 -2.62
C SER A 283 7.80 42.50 -1.97
N GLY A 284 7.87 42.31 -0.66
CA GLY A 284 9.13 42.18 0.07
C GLY A 284 9.32 43.27 1.12
N ILE A 285 10.56 43.52 1.50
CA ILE A 285 10.89 44.42 2.62
C ILE A 285 10.46 45.89 2.42
N THR A 286 10.14 46.30 1.20
CA THR A 286 9.70 47.65 0.84
C THR A 286 8.25 47.70 0.33
N HIS A 287 7.50 46.61 0.36
CA HIS A 287 6.13 46.60 -0.19
C HIS A 287 5.21 45.85 0.75
N ASP A 288 3.92 46.15 0.64
CA ASP A 288 2.91 45.34 1.29
C ASP A 288 2.79 43.99 0.56
N ALA A 289 2.29 42.98 1.26
CA ALA A 289 2.26 41.61 0.79
C ALA A 289 0.98 40.89 1.23
N THR A 290 0.62 39.86 0.47
CA THR A 290 -0.44 38.91 0.83
C THR A 290 0.06 37.96 1.92
N ALA A 291 1.31 37.50 1.81
CA ALA A 291 2.00 36.75 2.85
C ALA A 291 3.47 37.17 2.93
N PHE A 292 4.05 37.09 4.12
CA PHE A 292 5.39 37.55 4.43
C PHE A 292 5.99 36.69 5.55
N VAL A 293 7.25 36.28 5.41
CA VAL A 293 8.04 35.77 6.53
C VAL A 293 9.47 36.25 6.42
N GLY A 294 10.01 36.73 7.54
CA GLY A 294 11.35 37.29 7.60
C GLY A 294 11.35 38.58 8.36
N CYS A 295 12.26 39.48 7.99
CA CYS A 295 12.56 40.64 8.80
C CYS A 295 12.85 41.91 8.00
N VAL A 296 12.45 43.04 8.58
CA VAL A 296 12.68 44.38 8.04
C VAL A 296 13.26 45.27 9.13
N ALA A 297 14.48 45.75 8.94
CA ALA A 297 15.20 46.61 9.89
C ALA A 297 15.22 46.01 11.31
N GLY A 298 15.51 44.71 11.41
CA GLY A 298 15.59 43.97 12.68
C GLY A 298 14.26 43.51 13.27
N LYS A 299 13.10 43.91 12.72
CA LYS A 299 11.78 43.43 13.16
C LYS A 299 11.37 42.22 12.34
N CYS A 300 11.18 41.06 12.98
CA CYS A 300 10.83 39.81 12.33
C CYS A 300 9.42 39.34 12.65
N CYS A 301 8.76 38.76 11.64
CA CYS A 301 7.45 38.15 11.80
C CYS A 301 7.17 37.16 10.67
N ALA A 302 6.24 36.26 10.93
CA ALA A 302 5.39 35.66 9.91
C ALA A 302 4.08 36.43 9.86
N CYS A 303 3.61 36.76 8.68
CA CYS A 303 2.36 37.44 8.44
C CYS A 303 1.65 36.84 7.23
N PHE A 304 0.34 36.69 7.31
CA PHE A 304 -0.47 36.13 6.23
C PHE A 304 -1.93 36.57 6.32
N GLY A 305 -2.60 36.58 5.18
CA GLY A 305 -4.05 36.75 5.10
C GLY A 305 -4.84 35.47 5.33
N THR A 306 -6.14 35.53 5.10
CA THR A 306 -7.02 34.35 5.07
C THR A 306 -6.64 33.42 3.91
N LYS A 307 -6.93 32.13 4.06
CA LYS A 307 -6.74 31.11 3.01
C LYS A 307 -7.39 31.56 1.68
N GLY A 308 -6.64 31.56 0.58
CA GLY A 308 -7.09 32.04 -0.74
C GLY A 308 -7.25 33.56 -0.87
N GLY A 309 -6.90 34.33 0.16
CA GLY A 309 -6.99 35.78 0.15
C GLY A 309 -6.06 36.41 -0.89
N ARG A 310 -6.56 37.42 -1.61
CA ARG A 310 -5.80 38.10 -2.68
C ARG A 310 -5.37 39.54 -2.36
N GLY A 311 -5.75 40.05 -1.18
CA GLY A 311 -5.40 41.40 -0.75
C GLY A 311 -3.99 41.51 -0.15
N HIS A 312 -3.64 42.73 0.24
CA HIS A 312 -2.49 42.99 1.09
C HIS A 312 -2.90 42.84 2.55
N TYR A 313 -2.18 42.00 3.29
CA TYR A 313 -2.44 41.70 4.70
C TYR A 313 -1.25 42.04 5.61
N CYS A 314 -0.08 42.17 4.98
CA CYS A 314 1.20 42.33 5.64
C CYS A 314 1.86 43.59 5.15
N SER A 315 2.00 44.57 6.03
CA SER A 315 2.70 45.81 5.75
C SER A 315 4.10 45.82 6.35
N ARG A 316 4.89 46.82 5.96
CA ARG A 316 6.29 47.00 6.35
C ARG A 316 6.47 46.96 7.87
N LYS A 317 7.65 46.48 8.29
CA LYS A 317 8.03 46.36 9.72
C LYS A 317 7.06 45.51 10.54
N CYS A 318 6.47 44.48 9.93
CA CYS A 318 5.60 43.53 10.61
C CYS A 318 4.32 44.17 11.18
N LYS A 319 3.54 44.83 10.31
CA LYS A 319 2.24 45.40 10.67
C LYS A 319 1.12 44.70 9.92
N ALA A 320 0.07 44.33 10.63
CA ALA A 320 -1.12 43.71 10.06
C ALA A 320 -1.98 44.80 9.44
N VAL A 321 -2.50 44.55 8.24
CA VAL A 321 -3.47 45.42 7.55
C VAL A 321 -4.59 44.54 6.98
N ASN A 322 -5.77 45.12 6.73
CA ASN A 322 -6.91 44.44 6.09
C ASN A 322 -7.24 43.06 6.70
N GLY A 323 -7.13 42.91 8.03
CA GLY A 323 -7.41 41.64 8.72
C GLY A 323 -6.28 40.60 8.68
N GLY A 324 -5.06 40.99 8.32
CA GLY A 324 -3.89 40.11 8.36
C GLY A 324 -3.56 39.60 9.76
N THR A 325 -3.02 38.37 9.81
CA THR A 325 -2.53 37.76 11.05
C THR A 325 -1.02 37.91 11.15
N ILE A 326 -0.49 38.22 12.34
CA ILE A 326 0.95 38.36 12.60
C ILE A 326 1.38 37.46 13.74
N ILE A 327 2.54 36.83 13.55
CA ILE A 327 3.23 36.00 14.55
C ILE A 327 4.68 36.47 14.63
N THR A 328 5.13 36.91 15.81
CA THR A 328 6.50 37.39 16.05
C THR A 328 7.35 36.42 16.88
N GLY A 329 6.72 35.46 17.56
CA GLY A 329 7.36 34.47 18.43
C GLY A 329 7.64 33.15 17.72
N LYS A 330 7.20 32.05 18.35
CA LYS A 330 7.39 30.69 17.84
C LYS A 330 6.53 30.46 16.59
N VAL A 331 7.18 30.17 15.48
CA VAL A 331 6.55 29.84 14.19
C VAL A 331 7.44 28.84 13.49
N TYR A 332 6.86 27.90 12.77
CA TYR A 332 7.58 26.90 12.01
C TYR A 332 7.52 27.27 10.54
N VAL A 333 8.69 27.36 9.92
CA VAL A 333 8.85 27.77 8.54
C VAL A 333 9.63 26.69 7.82
N TRP A 334 9.06 26.14 6.75
CA TRP A 334 9.74 25.18 5.88
C TRP A 334 9.90 25.76 4.49
N PHE A 335 11.02 25.43 3.87
CA PHE A 335 11.42 25.91 2.56
C PHE A 335 11.63 24.73 1.64
N TRP A 336 10.83 24.70 0.59
CA TRP A 336 10.74 23.57 -0.33
C TRP A 336 11.23 23.98 -1.71
N ILE A 337 11.84 23.04 -2.42
CA ILE A 337 12.17 23.18 -3.84
C ILE A 337 11.60 22.01 -4.63
N ARG A 338 11.19 22.28 -5.87
CA ARG A 338 10.81 21.24 -6.83
C ARG A 338 11.52 21.50 -8.14
N THR A 339 12.18 20.47 -8.68
CA THR A 339 13.00 20.55 -9.91
C THR A 339 12.15 20.50 -11.18
N ARG A 340 11.02 19.80 -11.10
CA ARG A 340 10.05 19.61 -12.18
C ARG A 340 8.70 19.21 -11.60
N MET A 341 7.62 19.38 -12.35
CA MET A 341 6.35 18.75 -12.01
C MET A 341 6.43 17.22 -12.23
N PRO A 342 5.98 16.38 -11.28
CA PRO A 342 5.78 14.95 -11.51
C PRO A 342 4.90 14.68 -12.73
N LYS A 343 5.30 13.75 -13.61
CA LYS A 343 4.57 13.26 -14.81
C LYS A 343 3.13 12.86 -14.51
N ARG A 344 2.83 12.31 -13.32
CA ARG A 344 1.44 11.98 -12.96
C ARG A 344 0.51 13.21 -12.94
N LEU A 345 1.04 14.41 -12.69
CA LEU A 345 0.28 15.66 -12.80
C LEU A 345 0.02 16.10 -14.24
N TRP A 346 0.78 15.56 -15.21
CA TRP A 346 0.62 15.77 -16.65
C TRP A 346 -0.38 14.79 -17.28
N LYS A 347 -0.91 13.82 -16.52
CA LYS A 347 -1.86 12.81 -17.02
C LYS A 347 -3.32 13.32 -17.15
N ARG A 348 -3.57 14.62 -16.96
CA ARG A 348 -4.92 15.18 -17.01
C ARG A 348 -5.06 16.17 -18.16
N CYS A 349 -5.09 15.65 -19.38
CA CYS A 349 -5.49 16.40 -20.57
C CYS A 349 -6.58 15.60 -21.28
N MET A 350 -7.73 16.22 -21.50
CA MET A 350 -8.90 15.58 -22.11
C MET A 350 -9.05 16.14 -23.52
N GLU A 351 -8.72 15.32 -24.51
CA GLU A 351 -8.96 15.61 -25.92
C GLU A 351 -10.36 15.16 -26.33
N PHE A 352 -11.00 15.93 -27.19
CA PHE A 352 -12.30 15.60 -27.75
C PHE A 352 -12.49 16.20 -29.13
N LYS A 353 -13.41 15.64 -29.91
CA LYS A 353 -13.76 16.16 -31.23
C LYS A 353 -15.08 16.92 -31.17
N MET A 354 -15.07 18.16 -31.65
CA MET A 354 -16.28 18.96 -31.86
C MET A 354 -16.56 19.09 -33.35
N LYS A 355 -17.84 19.07 -33.73
CA LYS A 355 -18.26 19.50 -35.06
C LYS A 355 -18.41 21.02 -35.07
N THR A 356 -17.76 21.69 -36.02
CA THR A 356 -17.99 23.11 -36.27
C THR A 356 -19.37 23.33 -36.88
N GLU A 357 -19.84 24.58 -36.91
CA GLU A 357 -21.10 24.95 -37.58
C GLU A 357 -21.13 24.53 -39.06
N ALA A 358 -19.98 24.43 -39.71
CA ALA A 358 -19.81 23.91 -41.06
C ALA A 358 -19.83 22.36 -41.15
N GLY A 359 -20.12 21.66 -40.06
CA GLY A 359 -20.17 20.19 -39.99
C GLY A 359 -18.81 19.49 -39.97
N LYS A 360 -17.70 20.24 -39.98
CA LYS A 360 -16.34 19.70 -39.97
C LYS A 360 -15.95 19.25 -38.55
N SER A 361 -15.47 18.02 -38.41
CA SER A 361 -14.95 17.54 -37.13
C SER A 361 -13.54 18.09 -36.88
N GLU A 362 -13.34 18.75 -35.75
CA GLU A 362 -12.06 19.31 -35.32
C GLU A 362 -11.73 18.86 -33.90
N THR A 363 -10.44 18.71 -33.58
CA THR A 363 -9.98 18.27 -32.25
C THR A 363 -9.74 19.46 -31.33
N TYR A 364 -10.16 19.32 -30.07
CA TYR A 364 -10.04 20.29 -28.99
C TYR A 364 -9.51 19.60 -27.72
N TYR A 365 -8.98 20.37 -26.78
CA TYR A 365 -8.68 19.95 -25.42
C TYR A 365 -9.29 20.91 -24.39
N ILE A 366 -9.56 20.42 -23.17
CA ILE A 366 -9.96 21.28 -22.05
C ILE A 366 -8.72 21.78 -21.32
N ASP A 367 -8.57 23.10 -21.21
CA ASP A 367 -7.56 23.72 -20.36
C ASP A 367 -7.92 23.50 -18.89
N ARG A 368 -7.01 22.85 -18.15
CA ARG A 368 -7.22 22.48 -16.73
C ARG A 368 -7.32 23.69 -15.79
N MET A 369 -6.72 24.82 -16.17
CA MET A 369 -6.65 26.04 -15.38
C MET A 369 -7.90 26.90 -15.52
N THR A 370 -8.50 26.94 -16.72
CA THR A 370 -9.65 27.78 -17.04
C THR A 370 -10.97 27.00 -17.21
N GLY A 371 -10.89 25.70 -17.47
CA GLY A 371 -12.05 24.87 -17.83
C GLY A 371 -12.57 25.11 -19.25
N THR A 372 -11.85 25.87 -20.08
CA THR A 372 -12.29 26.25 -21.44
C THR A 372 -11.76 25.29 -22.51
N ALA A 373 -12.52 25.14 -23.59
CA ALA A 373 -12.12 24.35 -24.75
C ALA A 373 -11.16 25.14 -25.66
N HIS A 374 -10.03 24.53 -26.02
CA HIS A 374 -9.05 25.09 -26.95
C HIS A 374 -8.84 24.14 -28.13
N LYS A 375 -8.72 24.70 -29.34
CA LYS A 375 -8.50 23.93 -30.56
C LYS A 375 -7.08 23.34 -30.57
N GLY A 376 -6.95 22.05 -30.85
CA GLY A 376 -5.67 21.32 -30.90
C GLY A 376 -5.69 19.98 -30.17
N THR A 377 -4.56 19.28 -30.17
CA THR A 377 -4.32 18.05 -29.39
C THR A 377 -3.41 18.36 -28.19
N CYS A 378 -3.53 17.57 -27.13
CA CYS A 378 -2.60 17.55 -26.00
C CYS A 378 -1.21 17.05 -26.43
N SER A 379 -1.14 16.23 -27.48
CA SER A 379 0.09 15.59 -27.96
C SER A 379 1.15 16.56 -28.50
N GLU A 380 0.76 17.65 -29.16
CA GLU A 380 1.69 18.65 -29.70
C GLU A 380 2.35 19.50 -28.59
N GLN A 381 1.68 19.64 -27.45
CA GLN A 381 2.13 20.51 -26.36
C GLN A 381 2.80 19.75 -25.20
N PHE A 382 2.40 18.49 -24.94
CA PHE A 382 2.77 17.79 -23.69
C PHE A 382 3.29 16.36 -23.85
N GLN A 383 3.41 15.80 -25.08
CA GLN A 383 3.84 14.41 -25.31
C GLN A 383 3.17 13.39 -24.35
N ALA A 384 1.83 13.43 -24.21
CA ALA A 384 1.08 12.64 -23.24
C ALA A 384 0.04 11.71 -23.90
N PHE A 385 -0.25 10.57 -23.26
CA PHE A 385 -1.34 9.65 -23.60
C PHE A 385 -2.33 9.44 -22.43
N LEU A 386 -3.62 9.39 -22.82
CA LEU A 386 -4.88 8.88 -22.23
C LEU A 386 -5.49 9.41 -20.90
N ASN A 387 -6.62 10.10 -21.08
CA ASN A 387 -7.91 10.17 -20.35
C ASN A 387 -8.03 9.76 -18.86
N GLU A 388 -8.42 10.73 -18.02
CA GLU A 388 -9.28 10.53 -16.84
C GLU A 388 -10.59 11.33 -17.05
N GLY A 389 -11.45 10.86 -17.95
CA GLY A 389 -12.61 11.58 -18.52
C GLY A 389 -13.75 11.97 -17.57
N THR A 390 -13.46 12.54 -16.40
CA THR A 390 -14.41 12.97 -15.37
C THR A 390 -14.23 14.45 -15.01
N LEU A 391 -15.31 15.23 -15.14
CA LEU A 391 -15.42 16.63 -14.68
C LEU A 391 -16.30 16.71 -13.43
N VAL A 392 -15.87 17.43 -12.39
CA VAL A 392 -16.72 17.71 -11.22
C VAL A 392 -17.45 19.03 -11.41
N VAL A 393 -18.77 19.05 -11.22
CA VAL A 393 -19.60 20.26 -11.28
C VAL A 393 -20.52 20.39 -10.09
N LYS A 394 -20.78 21.63 -9.68
CA LYS A 394 -21.54 21.93 -8.46
C LYS A 394 -23.03 21.59 -8.57
N ASN A 395 -23.64 21.81 -9.74
CA ASN A 395 -25.09 21.73 -9.93
C ASN A 395 -25.48 21.45 -11.38
N LYS A 396 -26.79 21.27 -11.62
CA LYS A 396 -27.35 21.01 -12.96
C LYS A 396 -27.07 22.11 -13.99
N GLU A 397 -27.08 23.37 -13.57
CA GLU A 397 -26.80 24.51 -14.46
C GLU A 397 -25.35 24.47 -14.96
N SER A 398 -24.41 24.23 -14.06
CA SER A 398 -22.99 24.04 -14.37
C SER A 398 -22.78 22.84 -15.30
N LEU A 399 -23.53 21.75 -15.12
CA LEU A 399 -23.51 20.58 -16.00
C LEU A 399 -23.99 20.90 -17.43
N ASN A 400 -25.00 21.77 -17.58
CA ASN A 400 -25.52 22.18 -18.90
C ASN A 400 -24.59 23.13 -19.65
N ASN A 401 -23.75 23.88 -18.93
CA ASN A 401 -22.75 24.79 -19.51
C ASN A 401 -21.52 24.06 -20.09
N ILE A 402 -21.40 22.75 -19.86
CA ILE A 402 -20.32 21.94 -20.41
C ILE A 402 -20.55 21.73 -21.93
N PRO A 403 -19.52 21.91 -22.77
CA PRO A 403 -19.59 21.62 -24.20
C PRO A 403 -20.13 20.21 -24.50
N SER A 404 -20.85 20.07 -25.62
CA SER A 404 -21.49 18.80 -25.99
C SER A 404 -20.48 17.78 -26.50
N VAL A 405 -19.81 17.09 -25.57
CA VAL A 405 -18.79 16.08 -25.85
C VAL A 405 -19.33 14.69 -25.57
N PRO A 406 -19.62 13.86 -26.59
CA PRO A 406 -20.10 12.49 -26.38
C PRO A 406 -19.12 11.63 -25.57
N GLY A 407 -19.62 10.88 -24.59
CA GLY A 407 -18.82 9.98 -23.75
C GLY A 407 -18.13 10.65 -22.56
N LEU A 408 -18.25 11.98 -22.42
CA LEU A 408 -17.74 12.72 -21.27
C LEU A 408 -18.45 12.31 -19.98
N LEU A 409 -17.68 12.06 -18.91
CA LEU A 409 -18.24 11.79 -17.59
C LEU A 409 -18.21 13.06 -16.73
N SER A 410 -19.23 13.26 -15.93
CA SER A 410 -19.26 14.35 -14.95
C SER A 410 -19.90 13.94 -13.63
N TYR A 411 -19.22 14.21 -12.53
CA TYR A 411 -19.77 14.02 -11.18
C TYR A 411 -20.44 15.31 -10.72
N ARG A 412 -21.67 15.22 -10.23
CA ARG A 412 -22.42 16.34 -9.68
C ARG A 412 -22.38 16.31 -8.16
N GLU A 413 -21.86 17.39 -7.57
CA GLU A 413 -21.73 17.51 -6.10
C GLU A 413 -23.09 17.64 -5.41
N ASP A 414 -24.07 18.31 -6.02
CA ASP A 414 -25.39 18.56 -5.41
C ASP A 414 -26.26 17.31 -5.23
N ASN A 415 -25.97 16.24 -5.97
CA ASN A 415 -26.76 15.01 -5.89
C ASN A 415 -25.92 13.73 -5.89
N GLU A 416 -24.60 13.88 -5.80
CA GLU A 416 -23.62 12.80 -5.70
C GLU A 416 -23.72 11.74 -6.81
N LYS A 417 -24.21 12.12 -8.00
CA LYS A 417 -24.36 11.19 -9.14
C LYS A 417 -23.32 11.44 -10.22
N LEU A 418 -22.91 10.33 -10.84
CA LEU A 418 -22.07 10.35 -12.04
C LEU A 418 -22.96 10.39 -13.29
N TYR A 419 -22.64 11.27 -14.21
CA TYR A 419 -23.35 11.49 -15.47
C TYR A 419 -22.45 11.16 -16.65
N VAL A 420 -23.04 10.62 -17.72
CA VAL A 420 -22.40 10.47 -19.03
C VAL A 420 -23.13 11.31 -20.06
N LYS A 421 -22.38 12.01 -20.91
CA LYS A 421 -22.94 12.78 -22.01
C LYS A 421 -23.26 11.84 -23.20
N LYS A 422 -24.54 11.60 -23.45
CA LYS A 422 -25.02 10.88 -24.65
C LYS A 422 -25.57 11.90 -25.66
N GLY A 423 -24.76 12.30 -26.64
CA GLY A 423 -25.11 13.38 -27.57
C GLY A 423 -25.29 14.72 -26.85
N ASN A 424 -26.44 15.38 -27.00
CA ASN A 424 -26.74 16.65 -26.30
C ASN A 424 -27.31 16.47 -24.89
N LYS A 425 -27.56 15.24 -24.44
CA LYS A 425 -28.19 14.94 -23.15
C LYS A 425 -27.19 14.37 -22.15
N TRP A 426 -27.42 14.68 -20.88
CA TRP A 426 -26.67 14.12 -19.76
C TRP A 426 -27.52 13.07 -19.06
N ASP A 427 -27.04 11.83 -19.01
CA ASP A 427 -27.72 10.71 -18.37
C ASP A 427 -26.93 10.25 -17.15
N ALA A 428 -27.60 10.02 -16.02
CA ALA A 428 -26.92 9.47 -14.85
C ALA A 428 -26.53 8.01 -15.11
N ILE A 429 -25.26 7.68 -14.91
CA ILE A 429 -24.79 6.28 -14.91
C ILE A 429 -25.43 5.58 -13.71
N GLY A 430 -26.03 4.41 -13.95
CA GLY A 430 -26.73 3.65 -12.93
C GLY A 430 -28.17 4.12 -12.70
N SER A 431 -28.84 4.65 -13.72
CA SER A 431 -30.29 4.84 -13.66
C SER A 431 -30.99 3.49 -13.42
N GLU A 432 -31.99 3.46 -12.52
CA GLU A 432 -32.71 2.23 -12.13
C GLU A 432 -33.20 1.39 -13.32
N ASN A 433 -33.52 2.01 -14.45
CA ASN A 433 -34.02 1.32 -15.65
C ASN A 433 -32.94 0.51 -16.38
N GLU A 434 -31.69 1.00 -16.44
CA GLU A 434 -30.58 0.23 -17.05
C GLU A 434 -30.20 -0.95 -16.15
N THR A 435 -30.19 -0.75 -14.82
CA THR A 435 -29.94 -1.82 -13.85
C THR A 435 -31.03 -2.89 -13.89
N LYS A 436 -32.31 -2.50 -14.00
CA LYS A 436 -33.44 -3.45 -14.15
C LYS A 436 -33.31 -4.32 -15.40
N ASN A 437 -32.91 -3.74 -16.54
CA ASN A 437 -32.76 -4.50 -17.79
C ASN A 437 -31.59 -5.50 -17.75
N LEU A 438 -30.46 -5.11 -17.13
CA LEU A 438 -29.31 -6.00 -16.93
C LEU A 438 -29.68 -7.16 -16.00
N VAL A 439 -30.32 -6.86 -14.87
CA VAL A 439 -30.80 -7.88 -13.92
C VAL A 439 -31.79 -8.82 -14.59
N MET A 440 -32.72 -8.31 -15.41
CA MET A 440 -33.69 -9.15 -16.12
C MET A 440 -33.01 -10.11 -17.12
N THR A 441 -31.96 -9.64 -17.80
CA THR A 441 -31.20 -10.45 -18.76
C THR A 441 -30.42 -11.56 -18.05
N GLU A 442 -29.77 -11.23 -16.94
CA GLU A 442 -29.03 -12.19 -16.11
C GLU A 442 -29.98 -13.25 -15.53
N VAL A 443 -31.15 -12.84 -15.03
CA VAL A 443 -32.19 -13.75 -14.51
C VAL A 443 -32.67 -14.70 -15.60
N THR A 444 -32.94 -14.19 -16.81
CA THR A 444 -33.36 -15.02 -17.95
C THR A 444 -32.29 -16.05 -18.33
N HIS A 445 -31.01 -15.66 -18.29
CA HIS A 445 -29.90 -16.57 -18.56
C HIS A 445 -29.74 -17.65 -17.48
N LEU A 446 -29.90 -17.27 -16.21
CA LEU A 446 -29.86 -18.20 -15.07
C LEU A 446 -31.02 -19.20 -15.12
N GLU A 447 -32.22 -18.77 -15.48
CA GLU A 447 -33.38 -19.66 -15.65
C GLU A 447 -33.14 -20.71 -16.73
N LYS A 448 -32.55 -20.31 -17.87
CA LYS A 448 -32.19 -21.22 -18.94
C LYS A 448 -31.14 -22.24 -18.49
N ASN A 449 -30.08 -21.78 -17.81
CA ASN A 449 -29.04 -22.68 -17.28
C ASN A 449 -29.59 -23.66 -16.25
N LEU A 450 -30.53 -23.22 -15.40
CA LEU A 450 -31.20 -24.09 -14.43
C LEU A 450 -32.07 -25.14 -15.13
N ALA A 451 -32.78 -24.77 -16.20
CA ALA A 451 -33.57 -25.71 -17.00
C ALA A 451 -32.69 -26.77 -17.69
N ASP A 452 -31.55 -26.36 -18.25
CA ASP A 452 -30.60 -27.27 -18.89
C ASP A 452 -29.92 -28.19 -17.86
N GLN A 453 -29.54 -27.68 -16.68
CA GLN A 453 -29.05 -28.51 -15.59
C GLN A 453 -30.08 -29.55 -15.13
N LYS A 454 -31.36 -29.17 -15.00
CA LYS A 454 -32.43 -30.12 -14.65
C LYS A 454 -32.56 -31.24 -15.68
N LYS A 455 -32.44 -30.93 -16.98
CA LYS A 455 -32.45 -31.94 -18.06
C LYS A 455 -31.26 -32.89 -17.95
N ILE A 456 -30.06 -32.36 -17.73
CA ILE A 456 -28.84 -33.17 -17.57
C ILE A 456 -28.95 -34.07 -16.33
N GLN A 457 -29.46 -33.54 -15.22
CA GLN A 457 -29.67 -34.32 -14.00
C GLN A 457 -30.70 -35.42 -14.22
N GLY A 458 -31.82 -35.12 -14.89
CA GLY A 458 -32.83 -36.13 -15.27
C GLY A 458 -32.25 -37.26 -16.12
N ALA A 459 -31.46 -36.94 -17.15
CA ALA A 459 -30.81 -37.93 -18.00
C ALA A 459 -29.79 -38.80 -17.22
N ARG A 460 -29.04 -38.20 -16.28
CA ARG A 460 -28.13 -38.94 -15.40
C ARG A 460 -28.89 -39.91 -14.49
N THR A 461 -30.00 -39.47 -13.91
CA THR A 461 -30.85 -40.32 -13.05
C THR A 461 -31.40 -41.51 -13.83
N GLN A 462 -31.94 -41.29 -15.03
CA GLN A 462 -32.44 -42.38 -15.89
C GLN A 462 -31.35 -43.38 -16.27
N ASN A 463 -30.15 -42.89 -16.61
CA ASN A 463 -29.01 -43.75 -16.91
C ASN A 463 -28.57 -44.57 -15.68
N LEU A 464 -28.61 -43.96 -14.49
CA LEU A 464 -28.28 -44.64 -13.24
C LEU A 464 -29.33 -45.71 -12.91
N GLU A 465 -30.62 -45.41 -13.04
CA GLU A 465 -31.72 -46.35 -12.85
C GLU A 465 -31.61 -47.54 -13.80
N SER A 466 -31.33 -47.29 -15.09
CA SER A 466 -31.10 -48.35 -16.08
C SER A 466 -29.91 -49.24 -15.69
N SER A 467 -28.81 -48.65 -15.24
CA SER A 467 -27.63 -49.39 -14.78
C SER A 467 -27.90 -50.22 -13.51
N ILE A 468 -28.66 -49.67 -12.56
CA ILE A 468 -29.09 -50.36 -11.34
C ILE A 468 -29.99 -51.54 -11.69
N ASN A 469 -31.01 -51.33 -12.53
CA ASN A 469 -31.93 -52.38 -12.96
C ASN A 469 -31.18 -53.51 -13.67
N LYS A 470 -30.23 -53.18 -14.55
CA LYS A 470 -29.39 -54.19 -15.21
C LYS A 470 -28.60 -55.03 -14.20
N ARG A 471 -28.00 -54.39 -13.18
CA ARG A 471 -27.26 -55.09 -12.11
C ARG A 471 -28.19 -55.96 -11.26
N LEU A 472 -29.39 -55.49 -10.94
CA LEU A 472 -30.39 -56.27 -10.21
C LEU A 472 -30.76 -57.53 -10.98
N THR A 473 -31.06 -57.42 -12.27
CA THR A 473 -31.37 -58.59 -13.11
C THR A 473 -30.20 -59.58 -13.17
N GLN A 474 -28.96 -59.09 -13.29
CA GLN A 474 -27.77 -59.94 -13.24
C GLN A 474 -27.61 -60.64 -11.89
N LEU A 475 -27.87 -59.93 -10.80
CA LEU A 475 -27.79 -60.49 -9.44
C LEU A 475 -28.85 -61.57 -9.22
N GLU A 476 -30.09 -61.33 -9.66
CA GLU A 476 -31.18 -62.31 -9.60
C GLU A 476 -30.84 -63.58 -10.39
N GLN A 477 -30.32 -63.43 -11.62
CA GLN A 477 -29.88 -64.57 -12.44
C GLN A 477 -28.77 -65.37 -11.74
N HIS A 478 -27.79 -64.67 -11.15
CA HIS A 478 -26.71 -65.32 -10.43
C HIS A 478 -27.19 -66.05 -9.17
N LEU A 479 -28.13 -65.46 -8.43
CA LEU A 479 -28.76 -66.09 -7.25
C LEU A 479 -29.57 -67.33 -7.64
N LYS A 480 -30.38 -67.26 -8.71
CA LYS A 480 -31.14 -68.42 -9.22
C LYS A 480 -30.21 -69.55 -9.65
N ALA A 481 -29.10 -69.24 -10.33
CA ALA A 481 -28.11 -70.23 -10.72
C ALA A 481 -27.45 -70.91 -9.50
N ARG A 482 -27.15 -70.15 -8.44
CA ARG A 482 -26.61 -70.69 -7.19
C ARG A 482 -27.63 -71.54 -6.43
N LEU A 483 -28.89 -71.12 -6.34
CA LEU A 483 -29.97 -71.88 -5.72
C LEU A 483 -30.17 -73.25 -6.39
N LYS A 484 -30.24 -73.29 -7.72
CA LYS A 484 -30.35 -74.54 -8.50
C LYS A 484 -29.18 -75.51 -8.23
N LYS A 485 -27.99 -74.96 -7.97
CA LYS A 485 -26.77 -75.74 -7.64
C LYS A 485 -26.80 -76.29 -6.21
N ILE A 486 -27.54 -75.65 -5.31
CA ILE A 486 -27.74 -76.10 -3.91
C ILE A 486 -28.87 -77.12 -3.84
N GLU A 487 -29.99 -76.90 -4.54
CA GLU A 487 -31.12 -77.84 -4.62
C GLU A 487 -30.71 -79.21 -5.18
N GLY A 488 -29.71 -79.26 -6.07
CA GLY A 488 -29.15 -80.53 -6.57
C GLY A 488 -28.19 -81.27 -5.62
N LYS A 489 -27.86 -80.71 -4.44
CA LYS A 489 -26.81 -81.26 -3.55
C LYS A 489 -27.27 -81.53 -2.11
N VAL A 490 -28.55 -81.35 -1.80
CA VAL A 490 -29.04 -81.51 -0.42
C VAL A 490 -30.17 -82.53 -0.38
N PRO A 491 -29.91 -83.81 -0.01
CA PRO A 491 -30.97 -84.70 0.38
C PRO A 491 -31.36 -84.39 1.84
N TYR A 492 -32.28 -83.44 2.04
CA TYR A 492 -32.92 -83.27 3.35
C TYR A 492 -34.08 -84.28 3.43
N THR A 493 -33.82 -85.48 3.95
CA THR A 493 -34.90 -86.43 4.26
C THR A 493 -35.39 -86.33 5.70
N GLY A 494 -34.87 -85.38 6.50
CA GLY A 494 -35.24 -85.24 7.92
C GLY A 494 -34.97 -86.51 8.76
N ARG A 495 -34.22 -87.46 8.20
CA ARG A 495 -33.90 -88.75 8.82
C ARG A 495 -32.43 -88.76 9.18
N TRP A 496 -32.20 -88.83 10.49
CA TRP A 496 -30.95 -89.21 11.11
C TRP A 496 -30.29 -90.38 10.37
N PRO A 497 -29.00 -90.29 9.97
CA PRO A 497 -28.28 -91.37 9.29
C PRO A 497 -28.47 -92.72 9.99
N SER A 498 -28.45 -93.81 9.21
CA SER A 498 -28.46 -95.17 9.75
C SER A 498 -27.13 -95.47 10.46
N GLY A 499 -27.21 -96.09 11.64
CA GLY A 499 -26.05 -96.43 12.48
C GLY A 499 -26.31 -96.08 13.95
N SER A 500 -25.40 -96.51 14.82
CA SER A 500 -25.49 -96.24 16.26
C SER A 500 -24.65 -95.02 16.64
N TYR A 501 -25.29 -94.03 17.24
CA TYR A 501 -24.61 -92.85 17.75
C TYR A 501 -25.42 -92.20 18.86
N CYS A 502 -24.70 -91.50 19.72
CA CYS A 502 -25.25 -90.74 20.81
C CYS A 502 -25.03 -89.25 20.58
N ILE A 503 -26.03 -88.44 20.90
CA ILE A 503 -25.95 -86.98 20.93
C ILE A 503 -26.19 -86.50 22.36
N LEU A 504 -25.56 -85.40 22.78
CA LEU A 504 -25.79 -84.86 24.13
C LEU A 504 -27.24 -84.40 24.27
N ALA A 505 -27.89 -84.82 25.36
CA ALA A 505 -29.30 -84.55 25.57
C ALA A 505 -29.53 -83.16 26.16
N ASN A 506 -30.61 -82.51 25.74
CA ASN A 506 -31.13 -81.27 26.30
C ASN A 506 -32.66 -81.31 26.24
N GLY A 507 -33.30 -81.83 27.29
CA GLY A 507 -34.72 -82.21 27.30
C GLY A 507 -35.00 -83.60 26.70
N LYS A 508 -36.24 -83.86 26.28
CA LYS A 508 -36.66 -85.17 25.76
C LYS A 508 -35.85 -85.59 24.52
N CYS A 509 -35.53 -86.87 24.40
CA CYS A 509 -34.81 -87.37 23.24
C CYS A 509 -35.66 -87.34 21.97
N PRO A 510 -35.04 -87.04 20.80
CA PRO A 510 -35.74 -87.13 19.51
C PRO A 510 -36.32 -88.54 19.30
N SER A 511 -37.37 -88.63 18.49
CA SER A 511 -37.98 -89.92 18.15
C SER A 511 -36.93 -90.89 17.57
N GLY A 512 -36.93 -92.13 18.08
CA GLY A 512 -35.95 -93.16 17.71
C GLY A 512 -34.65 -93.13 18.51
N PHE A 513 -34.47 -92.19 19.44
CA PHE A 513 -33.36 -92.19 20.39
C PHE A 513 -33.87 -92.50 21.80
N SER A 514 -33.14 -93.34 22.51
CA SER A 514 -33.34 -93.63 23.93
C SER A 514 -32.43 -92.76 24.78
N ARG A 515 -32.95 -92.27 25.91
CA ARG A 515 -32.16 -91.46 26.82
C ARG A 515 -31.28 -92.35 27.69
N SER A 516 -29.98 -92.12 27.63
CA SER A 516 -28.98 -92.77 28.46
C SER A 516 -28.29 -91.71 29.30
N HIS A 517 -28.07 -92.00 30.58
CA HIS A 517 -27.28 -91.11 31.43
C HIS A 517 -26.36 -91.93 32.32
N GLY A 518 -25.22 -91.35 32.63
CA GLY A 518 -24.25 -91.91 33.54
C GLY A 518 -23.60 -90.80 34.33
N TYR A 519 -23.08 -91.14 35.50
CA TYR A 519 -22.29 -90.21 36.29
C TYR A 519 -21.04 -90.87 36.81
N MET A 520 -20.01 -90.06 36.98
CA MET A 520 -18.83 -90.36 37.77
C MET A 520 -18.81 -89.34 38.90
N LYS A 521 -18.92 -89.81 40.14
CA LYS A 521 -18.97 -88.96 41.34
C LYS A 521 -17.71 -89.11 42.16
N ALA A 522 -17.42 -88.08 42.96
CA ALA A 522 -16.26 -88.05 43.85
C ALA A 522 -14.94 -88.34 43.10
N ILE A 523 -14.74 -87.66 41.97
CA ILE A 523 -13.48 -87.65 41.23
C ILE A 523 -12.50 -86.78 42.01
N LYS A 524 -11.44 -87.38 42.56
CA LYS A 524 -10.37 -86.64 43.24
C LYS A 524 -9.62 -85.80 42.23
N MET A 525 -9.56 -84.50 42.48
CA MET A 525 -8.79 -83.57 41.67
C MET A 525 -7.36 -83.41 42.21
N TYR A 526 -6.42 -83.27 41.28
CA TYR A 526 -5.03 -82.96 41.61
C TYR A 526 -4.85 -81.57 42.23
N THR A 527 -5.63 -80.57 41.78
CA THR A 527 -5.60 -79.19 42.29
C THR A 527 -6.98 -78.56 42.24
N THR A 528 -7.22 -77.54 43.06
CA THR A 528 -8.55 -76.94 43.32
C THR A 528 -8.78 -75.62 42.58
N ASN A 529 -8.00 -75.31 41.54
CA ASN A 529 -8.13 -74.07 40.78
C ASN A 529 -9.07 -74.23 39.56
N SER A 530 -9.67 -73.13 39.10
CA SER A 530 -10.64 -73.12 38.00
C SER A 530 -10.07 -73.44 36.62
N ALA A 531 -8.73 -73.55 36.49
CA ALA A 531 -8.10 -73.98 35.24
C ALA A 531 -8.19 -75.50 35.06
N TYR A 532 -8.38 -76.29 36.13
CA TYR A 532 -8.47 -77.75 36.06
C TYR A 532 -9.90 -78.29 36.11
N MET A 533 -10.84 -77.57 36.74
CA MET A 533 -12.26 -77.89 36.66
C MET A 533 -13.09 -76.63 36.77
N LYS A 534 -14.03 -76.50 35.83
CA LYS A 534 -15.00 -75.42 35.81
C LYS A 534 -16.39 -76.04 35.84
N GLN A 535 -17.20 -75.63 36.81
CA GLN A 535 -18.59 -76.04 36.85
C GLN A 535 -19.32 -75.52 35.61
N VAL A 536 -20.03 -76.39 34.91
CA VAL A 536 -20.75 -76.04 33.68
C VAL A 536 -21.91 -77.00 33.47
N TYR A 537 -22.98 -76.48 32.88
CA TYR A 537 -24.11 -77.24 32.38
C TYR A 537 -24.12 -77.12 30.86
N PHE A 538 -24.31 -78.24 30.17
CA PHE A 538 -24.47 -78.26 28.72
C PHE A 538 -25.56 -79.27 28.35
N GLY A 539 -26.72 -78.71 28.05
CA GLY A 539 -27.97 -79.46 28.06
C GLY A 539 -28.23 -80.05 29.45
N ASP A 540 -28.57 -81.32 29.49
CA ASP A 540 -28.82 -82.07 30.73
C ASP A 540 -27.57 -82.76 31.28
N SER A 541 -26.41 -82.53 30.65
CA SER A 541 -25.11 -82.94 31.15
C SER A 541 -24.48 -81.84 31.98
N LYS A 542 -23.65 -82.18 32.96
CA LYS A 542 -23.00 -81.21 33.84
C LYS A 542 -21.69 -81.70 34.43
N ILE A 543 -20.81 -80.74 34.70
CA ILE A 543 -19.64 -80.90 35.55
C ILE A 543 -19.88 -80.08 36.81
N MET A 544 -19.76 -80.70 37.98
CA MET A 544 -19.97 -80.07 39.28
C MET A 544 -18.78 -80.33 40.20
N CYS A 545 -18.59 -79.46 41.19
CA CYS A 545 -17.63 -79.70 42.28
C CYS A 545 -18.34 -79.84 43.62
N HIS A 546 -17.69 -80.53 44.55
CA HIS A 546 -18.08 -80.58 45.97
C HIS A 546 -17.41 -79.43 46.73
N ASP A 547 -18.04 -78.96 47.81
CA ASP A 547 -17.50 -78.03 48.81
C ASP A 547 -16.57 -76.94 48.27
N SER A 548 -17.11 -76.05 47.43
CA SER A 548 -16.37 -74.92 46.80
C SER A 548 -15.21 -75.33 45.88
N CYS A 549 -15.30 -76.51 45.24
CA CYS A 549 -14.25 -77.11 44.41
C CYS A 549 -12.96 -77.47 45.14
N ARG A 550 -13.05 -77.76 46.45
CA ARG A 550 -11.91 -78.18 47.28
C ARG A 550 -11.58 -79.68 47.15
N GLY A 551 -11.29 -80.10 45.92
CA GLY A 551 -10.56 -81.34 45.65
C GLY A 551 -11.38 -82.52 45.12
N TRP A 552 -12.70 -82.37 44.98
CA TRP A 552 -13.57 -83.43 44.44
C TRP A 552 -14.61 -82.88 43.47
N GLY A 553 -14.91 -83.64 42.41
CA GLY A 553 -15.88 -83.28 41.39
C GLY A 553 -16.73 -84.44 40.87
N ASP A 554 -17.83 -84.07 40.22
CA ASP A 554 -18.75 -84.99 39.56
C ASP A 554 -18.88 -84.63 38.09
N LEU A 555 -18.85 -85.64 37.22
CA LEU A 555 -19.21 -85.53 35.81
C LEU A 555 -20.48 -86.34 35.58
N VAL A 556 -21.53 -85.67 35.11
CA VAL A 556 -22.78 -86.31 34.68
C VAL A 556 -22.93 -86.09 33.19
N ILE A 557 -22.97 -87.17 32.42
CA ILE A 557 -23.24 -87.14 30.99
C ILE A 557 -24.61 -87.74 30.73
N THR A 558 -25.46 -86.95 30.10
CA THR A 558 -26.76 -87.38 29.61
C THR A 558 -26.80 -87.24 28.10
N ALA A 559 -27.12 -88.34 27.41
CA ALA A 559 -27.15 -88.42 25.97
C ALA A 559 -28.44 -89.11 25.48
N CYS A 560 -28.81 -88.82 24.25
CA CYS A 560 -29.81 -89.53 23.49
C CYS A 560 -29.07 -90.43 22.51
N CYS A 561 -29.24 -91.75 22.64
CA CYS A 561 -28.56 -92.76 21.84
C CYS A 561 -29.56 -93.51 20.96
N LYS A 562 -29.20 -93.73 19.70
CA LYS A 562 -29.95 -94.55 18.74
C LYS A 562 -29.20 -95.83 18.43
#